data_AF-A0A1G9ZNG8-F1
#
_entry.id   AF-A0A1G9ZNG8-F1
#
_cell.length_a   1.000
_cell.length_b   1.000
_cell.length_c   1.000
_cell.angle_alpha   90.00
_cell.angle_beta   90.00
_cell.angle_gamma   90.00
#
_symmetry.space_group_name_H-M   'P 1'
#
loop_
_entity.id
_entity.type
_entity.pdbx_description
1 polymer ?
#
loop_
_entity_poly.entity_id
_entity_poly.type
_entity_poly.pdbx_seq_one_letter_code
_entity_poly.pdbx_strand_id
1 'polypeptide(L)'
;MANEKITETLEFLTQIHTSWNNTEQRLALRTYPRRFLSYDYIGTNSSQSQYLRALLYARQTEQIEIPLWHAGCPLPESTYLGQTQVNLKPAYLWPYRGCRGAILWFNDQIGGDRYVLQQLLGDGTLKLNEQIESVYLRARTTVYPVAYAVLQQEDQYSLYSSEAMSMQFNLELMTNESTMPIPEALDEFHEEAWQTKNPWQDALPDQYLGVELFRIGPSWTGDIAASFARNANKLDNQSGVSQYDLKGPYTSETKEIEYLGFSRSEVYNLQRFFCRCKGRLKSFYAPTWLSDMVLAEDATAGQGYLLVEWSMFWKYYAGLTRRRTIVLFMKNQTTLILTIAGFTTSDDGELGKVVLDNNLKRMVRKADVAMISFLCRYRHDSDSMTTNYDAVDLASTTFSLAEVNA
;
A
#
# COMPACT_ATOMS: atom_id res chain seq x y z
N MET A 1 8.33 22.47 14.73
CA MET A 1 7.04 21.75 14.66
C MET A 1 6.95 20.93 13.37
N ALA A 2 8.01 20.22 12.97
CA ALA A 2 8.09 19.54 11.66
C ALA A 2 8.33 18.02 11.79
N ASN A 3 8.07 17.45 12.97
CA ASN A 3 8.44 16.07 13.29
C ASN A 3 7.36 15.33 14.10
N GLU A 4 6.12 15.83 14.13
CA GLU A 4 5.02 15.02 14.66
C GLU A 4 4.66 13.99 13.60
N LYS A 5 5.09 12.75 13.80
CA LYS A 5 4.81 11.66 12.86
C LYS A 5 3.81 10.72 13.48
N ILE A 6 2.67 10.56 12.82
CA ILE A 6 1.75 9.48 13.13
C ILE A 6 2.05 8.35 12.16
N THR A 7 2.32 7.16 12.69
CA THR A 7 2.63 6.00 11.86
C THR A 7 1.65 4.87 12.16
N GLU A 8 1.07 4.29 11.11
CA GLU A 8 0.24 3.08 11.19
C GLU A 8 0.93 1.93 10.47
N THR A 9 1.07 0.80 11.14
CA THR A 9 1.65 -0.41 10.56
C THR A 9 0.63 -1.55 10.53
N LEU A 10 0.41 -2.12 9.34
CA LEU A 10 -0.39 -3.33 9.14
C LEU A 10 0.55 -4.53 9.00
N GLU A 11 0.38 -5.55 9.83
CA GLU A 11 1.28 -6.72 9.87
C GLU A 11 0.51 -8.05 9.72
N PHE A 12 0.71 -8.70 8.58
CA PHE A 12 0.32 -10.09 8.36
C PHE A 12 1.39 -11.04 8.90
N LEU A 13 1.10 -12.34 8.85
CA LEU A 13 2.10 -13.35 9.13
C LEU A 13 1.94 -14.45 8.09
N THR A 14 2.92 -14.58 7.21
CA THR A 14 2.94 -15.60 6.17
C THR A 14 4.15 -16.51 6.30
N GLN A 15 3.94 -17.79 6.01
CA GLN A 15 5.00 -18.78 5.93
C GLN A 15 5.26 -19.08 4.47
N ILE A 16 6.52 -18.94 4.04
CA ILE A 16 6.96 -19.24 2.67
C ILE A 16 7.90 -20.45 2.70
N HIS A 17 7.49 -21.53 2.03
CA HIS A 17 8.33 -22.68 1.77
C HIS A 17 8.89 -22.59 0.35
N THR A 18 10.20 -22.47 0.23
CA THR A 18 10.89 -22.38 -1.06
C THR A 18 11.50 -23.73 -1.41
N SER A 19 11.13 -24.29 -2.56
CA SER A 19 11.80 -25.47 -3.11
C SER A 19 13.17 -25.12 -3.71
N TRP A 20 13.97 -26.14 -4.05
CA TRP A 20 15.31 -25.98 -4.61
C TRP A 20 15.36 -25.07 -5.86
N ASN A 21 14.34 -25.15 -6.72
CA ASN A 21 14.21 -24.37 -7.96
C ASN A 21 13.56 -22.97 -7.77
N ASN A 22 13.41 -22.49 -6.53
CA ASN A 22 12.71 -21.26 -6.15
C ASN A 22 11.19 -21.25 -6.40
N THR A 23 10.52 -22.41 -6.56
CA THR A 23 9.05 -22.43 -6.46
C THR A 23 8.63 -22.23 -5.01
N GLU A 24 7.63 -21.38 -4.81
CA GLU A 24 7.17 -20.99 -3.47
C GLU A 24 5.80 -21.60 -3.19
N GLN A 25 5.65 -22.26 -2.04
CA GLN A 25 4.36 -22.53 -1.41
C GLN A 25 4.18 -21.55 -0.27
N ARG A 26 3.02 -20.89 -0.19
CA ARG A 26 2.76 -19.82 0.78
C ARG A 26 1.50 -20.11 1.57
N LEU A 27 1.54 -19.83 2.86
CA LEU A 27 0.42 -19.99 3.78
C LEU A 27 0.27 -18.73 4.64
N ALA A 28 -0.95 -18.21 4.77
CA ALA A 28 -1.26 -17.14 5.71
C ALA A 28 -1.63 -17.75 7.07
N LEU A 29 -0.90 -17.35 8.11
CA LEU A 29 -1.16 -17.75 9.50
C LEU A 29 -2.16 -16.81 10.19
N ARG A 30 -2.33 -15.59 9.66
CA ARG A 30 -3.30 -14.61 10.13
C ARG A 30 -4.35 -14.34 9.06
N THR A 31 -5.62 -14.35 9.45
CA THR A 31 -6.73 -13.95 8.57
C THR A 31 -6.78 -12.44 8.38
N TYR A 32 -6.60 -11.69 9.45
CA TYR A 32 -6.57 -10.22 9.49
C TYR A 32 -5.22 -9.71 9.98
N PRO A 33 -4.73 -8.56 9.50
CA PRO A 33 -3.46 -8.01 9.95
C PRO A 33 -3.58 -7.48 11.36
N ARG A 34 -2.49 -7.57 12.13
CA ARG A 34 -2.35 -6.76 13.33
C ARG A 34 -2.10 -5.31 12.94
N ARG A 35 -2.60 -4.39 13.76
CA ARG A 35 -2.46 -2.95 13.54
C ARG A 35 -1.65 -2.36 14.68
N PHE A 36 -0.56 -1.70 14.34
CA PHE A 36 0.24 -0.94 15.29
C PHE A 36 0.15 0.54 14.96
N LEU A 37 0.11 1.37 15.99
CA LEU A 37 0.10 2.82 15.86
C LEU A 37 1.21 3.41 16.70
N SER A 38 1.93 4.37 16.12
CA SER A 38 2.90 5.19 16.81
C SER A 38 2.45 6.64 16.74
N TYR A 39 2.36 7.29 17.90
CA TYR A 39 2.02 8.71 18.02
C TYR A 39 3.13 9.47 18.73
N ASP A 40 3.64 10.51 18.09
CA ASP A 40 4.46 11.52 18.76
C ASP A 40 3.54 12.61 19.34
N TYR A 41 3.43 12.67 20.66
CA TYR A 41 2.61 13.66 21.35
C TYR A 41 3.47 14.64 22.13
N ILE A 42 3.12 15.92 22.08
CA ILE A 42 3.77 16.98 22.83
C ILE A 42 2.82 17.52 23.91
N GLY A 43 3.19 17.36 25.17
CA GLY A 43 2.52 18.04 26.28
C GLY A 43 2.87 19.52 26.25
N THR A 44 1.87 20.37 25.94
CA THR A 44 2.08 21.83 25.83
C THR A 44 1.92 22.56 27.16
N ASN A 45 1.29 21.92 28.14
CA ASN A 45 1.09 22.45 29.49
C ASN A 45 1.40 21.39 30.55
N SER A 46 1.63 21.86 31.78
CA SER A 46 2.01 20.99 32.90
C SER A 46 1.00 19.87 33.17
N SER A 47 -0.30 20.15 33.05
CA SER A 47 -1.35 19.14 33.24
C SER A 47 -1.31 18.03 32.20
N GLN A 48 -1.13 18.37 30.92
CA GLN A 48 -1.00 17.40 29.83
C GLN A 48 0.26 16.56 30.04
N SER A 49 1.39 17.19 30.32
CA SER A 49 2.65 16.48 30.60
C SER A 49 2.57 15.58 31.84
N GLN A 50 1.80 15.96 32.87
CA GLN A 50 1.52 15.09 34.01
C GLN A 50 0.62 13.91 33.63
N TYR A 51 -0.42 14.15 32.83
CA TYR A 51 -1.34 13.12 32.38
C TYR A 51 -0.64 12.05 31.54
N LEU A 52 0.20 12.43 30.58
CA LEU A 52 0.94 11.47 29.75
C LEU A 52 1.87 10.58 30.59
N ARG A 53 2.58 11.17 31.56
CA ARG A 53 3.42 10.42 32.50
C ARG A 53 2.60 9.49 33.39
N ALA A 54 1.45 9.94 33.88
CA ALA A 54 0.55 9.11 34.69
C ALA A 54 -0.03 7.96 33.88
N LEU A 55 -0.38 8.19 32.61
CA LEU A 55 -0.91 7.17 31.70
C LEU A 55 0.14 6.08 31.45
N LEU A 56 1.39 6.44 31.18
CA LEU A 56 2.49 5.46 31.11
C LEU A 56 2.66 4.68 32.40
N TYR A 57 2.77 5.40 33.52
CA TYR A 57 3.10 4.78 34.79
C TYR A 57 2.02 3.80 35.26
N ALA A 58 0.75 4.14 35.07
CA ALA A 58 -0.37 3.40 35.61
C ALA A 58 -1.00 2.40 34.63
N ARG A 59 -0.90 2.64 33.32
CA ARG A 59 -1.67 1.89 32.30
C ARG A 59 -0.81 1.16 31.28
N GLN A 60 0.50 1.07 31.47
CA GLN A 60 1.35 0.20 30.66
C GLN A 60 0.80 -1.23 30.65
N THR A 61 0.73 -1.86 29.47
CA THR A 61 0.17 -3.20 29.26
C THR A 61 -1.34 -3.37 29.55
N GLU A 62 -2.03 -2.32 29.98
CA GLU A 62 -3.48 -2.35 30.14
C GLU A 62 -4.19 -1.95 28.85
N GLN A 63 -5.43 -2.43 28.70
CA GLN A 63 -6.30 -2.08 27.60
C GLN A 63 -6.87 -0.67 27.82
N ILE A 64 -6.58 0.24 26.91
CA ILE A 64 -7.10 1.60 26.88
C ILE A 64 -7.94 1.82 25.62
N GLU A 65 -8.85 2.78 25.68
CA GLU A 65 -9.51 3.30 24.48
C GLU A 65 -8.71 4.49 23.97
N ILE A 66 -8.36 4.46 22.68
CA ILE A 66 -7.66 5.56 22.05
C ILE A 66 -8.37 6.02 20.77
N PRO A 67 -8.56 7.35 20.60
CA PRO A 67 -8.97 7.91 19.33
C PRO A 67 -7.91 7.71 18.25
N LEU A 68 -8.33 7.37 17.04
CA LEU A 68 -7.46 7.29 15.88
C LEU A 68 -7.28 8.68 15.27
N TRP A 69 -6.31 9.44 15.78
CA TRP A 69 -6.12 10.86 15.40
C TRP A 69 -5.83 11.06 13.90
N HIS A 70 -5.12 10.14 13.26
CA HIS A 70 -4.88 10.16 11.81
C HIS A 70 -6.15 9.91 10.97
N ALA A 71 -7.27 9.49 11.58
CA ALA A 71 -8.51 9.17 10.91
C ALA A 71 -9.63 10.21 11.13
N GLY A 72 -9.32 11.36 11.73
CA GLY A 72 -10.32 12.37 12.08
C GLY A 72 -11.09 12.92 10.89
N CYS A 73 -12.41 12.98 10.92
CA CYS A 73 -13.23 13.51 9.82
C CYS A 73 -14.12 14.65 10.31
N PRO A 74 -14.34 15.70 9.49
CA PRO A 74 -15.23 16.79 9.88
C PRO A 74 -16.66 16.28 10.00
N LEU A 75 -17.38 16.76 11.01
CA LEU A 75 -18.79 16.44 11.19
C LEU A 75 -19.62 17.00 10.00
N PRO A 76 -20.33 16.17 9.21
CA PRO A 76 -21.02 16.68 8.01
C PRO A 76 -22.23 17.56 8.31
N GLU A 77 -22.93 17.33 9.41
CA GLU A 77 -24.11 18.07 9.83
C GLU A 77 -24.12 18.22 11.35
N SER A 78 -24.54 19.39 11.85
CA SER A 78 -24.62 19.62 13.29
C SER A 78 -25.59 18.63 13.94
N THR A 79 -25.22 18.12 15.12
CA THR A 79 -26.07 17.18 15.85
C THR A 79 -27.15 17.91 16.64
N TYR A 80 -28.18 17.18 17.06
CA TYR A 80 -29.19 17.65 18.00
C TYR A 80 -29.32 16.72 19.20
N LEU A 81 -29.90 17.22 20.29
CA LEU A 81 -30.07 16.47 21.53
C LEU A 81 -30.98 15.26 21.32
N GLY A 82 -30.58 14.10 21.86
CA GLY A 82 -31.33 12.85 21.72
C GLY A 82 -31.08 12.12 20.40
N GLN A 83 -30.26 12.66 19.50
CA GLN A 83 -29.87 11.98 18.26
C GLN A 83 -29.08 10.70 18.57
N THR A 84 -29.39 9.61 17.87
CA THR A 84 -28.80 8.28 18.08
C THR A 84 -27.95 7.81 16.91
N GLN A 85 -27.69 8.68 15.93
CA GLN A 85 -26.89 8.33 14.76
C GLN A 85 -26.12 9.54 14.19
N VAL A 86 -24.94 9.31 13.65
CA VAL A 86 -24.11 10.33 12.97
C VAL A 86 -23.81 9.86 11.55
N ASN A 87 -24.08 10.69 10.56
CA ASN A 87 -23.83 10.35 9.16
C ASN A 87 -22.46 10.87 8.74
N LEU A 88 -21.58 9.97 8.31
CA LEU A 88 -20.28 10.27 7.70
C LEU A 88 -20.33 9.99 6.20
N LYS A 89 -19.29 10.39 5.47
CA LYS A 89 -19.09 9.91 4.09
C LYS A 89 -18.50 8.50 4.14
N PRO A 90 -18.89 7.57 3.24
CA PRO A 90 -18.33 6.22 3.19
C PRO A 90 -16.79 6.17 3.11
N ALA A 91 -16.17 7.15 2.44
CA ALA A 91 -14.71 7.29 2.34
C ALA A 91 -13.98 7.46 3.70
N TYR A 92 -14.69 7.82 4.77
CA TYR A 92 -14.11 7.98 6.11
C TYR A 92 -14.26 6.72 6.98
N LEU A 93 -14.85 5.65 6.47
CA LEU A 93 -15.19 4.49 7.28
C LEU A 93 -14.09 3.43 7.35
N TRP A 94 -13.13 3.44 6.42
CA TRP A 94 -12.05 2.44 6.41
C TRP A 94 -11.27 2.31 7.72
N PRO A 95 -11.01 3.37 8.52
CA PRO A 95 -10.31 3.23 9.80
C PRO A 95 -11.10 2.55 10.91
N TYR A 96 -12.43 2.46 10.79
CA TYR A 96 -13.33 1.91 11.83
C TYR A 96 -13.20 0.39 12.03
N ARG A 97 -12.36 -0.29 11.25
CA ARG A 97 -12.09 -1.74 11.40
C ARG A 97 -11.49 -2.02 12.77
N GLY A 98 -12.15 -2.84 13.57
CA GLY A 98 -11.68 -3.11 14.92
C GLY A 98 -11.98 -1.99 15.93
N CYS A 99 -12.70 -0.93 15.52
CA CYS A 99 -13.14 0.14 16.42
C CYS A 99 -14.46 -0.25 17.10
N ARG A 100 -14.71 0.35 18.28
CA ARG A 100 -15.95 0.14 19.06
C ARG A 100 -16.73 1.43 19.28
N GLY A 101 -16.09 2.58 19.13
CA GLY A 101 -16.70 3.86 19.39
C GLY A 101 -16.33 4.90 18.35
N ALA A 102 -16.95 6.07 18.50
CA ALA A 102 -16.51 7.31 17.91
C ALA A 102 -16.46 8.37 18.99
N ILE A 103 -15.50 9.29 18.91
CA ILE A 103 -15.43 10.47 19.77
C ILE A 103 -15.76 11.71 18.94
N LEU A 104 -16.69 12.52 19.44
CA LEU A 104 -17.01 13.84 18.91
C LEU A 104 -16.14 14.85 19.64
N TRP A 105 -15.09 15.32 18.97
CA TRP A 105 -14.01 16.12 19.56
C TRP A 105 -14.09 17.58 19.13
N PHE A 106 -13.95 18.50 20.09
CA PHE A 106 -13.85 19.93 19.80
C PHE A 106 -12.40 20.38 19.61
N ASN A 107 -11.59 20.27 20.66
CA ASN A 107 -10.17 20.63 20.69
C ASN A 107 -9.52 20.15 22.00
N ASP A 108 -8.20 20.31 22.12
CA ASP A 108 -7.42 19.85 23.28
C ASP A 108 -7.70 20.59 24.59
N GLN A 109 -8.46 21.70 24.56
CA GLN A 109 -8.82 22.47 25.75
C GLN A 109 -10.17 22.03 26.33
N ILE A 110 -11.16 21.81 25.46
CA ILE A 110 -12.54 21.46 25.83
C ILE A 110 -12.69 19.92 25.91
N GLY A 111 -11.97 19.20 25.05
CA GLY A 111 -12.10 17.76 24.88
C GLY A 111 -13.25 17.37 23.94
N GLY A 112 -13.85 16.21 24.22
CA GLY A 112 -14.96 15.66 23.47
C GLY A 112 -15.61 14.49 24.19
N ASP A 113 -16.82 14.11 23.74
CA ASP A 113 -17.56 12.99 24.31
C ASP A 113 -17.41 11.73 23.43
N ARG A 114 -17.19 10.60 24.09
CA ARG A 114 -17.05 9.28 23.46
C ARG A 114 -18.41 8.58 23.44
N TYR A 115 -18.78 8.06 22.28
CA TYR A 115 -20.01 7.30 22.06
C TYR A 115 -19.72 5.88 21.57
N VAL A 116 -20.43 4.88 22.09
CA VAL A 116 -20.33 3.49 21.63
C VAL A 116 -21.11 3.29 20.35
N LEU A 117 -20.52 2.62 19.36
CA LEU A 117 -21.20 2.24 18.13
C LEU A 117 -22.10 1.01 18.36
N GLN A 118 -23.35 1.13 17.94
CA GLN A 118 -24.30 0.02 17.82
C GLN A 118 -24.13 -0.70 16.49
N GLN A 119 -24.08 0.06 15.39
CA GLN A 119 -23.97 -0.47 14.04
C GLN A 119 -23.28 0.55 13.13
N LEU A 120 -22.42 0.06 12.24
CA LEU A 120 -21.88 0.80 11.11
C LEU A 120 -22.61 0.36 9.84
N LEU A 121 -23.16 1.30 9.08
CA LEU A 121 -23.81 1.04 7.80
C LEU A 121 -22.93 1.51 6.63
N GLY A 122 -23.03 0.81 5.50
CA GLY A 122 -22.19 1.08 4.32
C GLY A 122 -22.46 2.42 3.64
N ASP A 123 -23.59 3.06 3.96
CA ASP A 123 -23.95 4.41 3.47
C ASP A 123 -23.23 5.54 4.23
N GLY A 124 -22.49 5.23 5.31
CA GLY A 124 -21.84 6.22 6.15
C GLY A 124 -22.49 6.41 7.52
N THR A 125 -23.63 5.76 7.80
CA THR A 125 -24.37 5.96 9.05
C THR A 125 -23.72 5.22 10.22
N LEU A 126 -23.30 5.96 11.24
CA LEU A 126 -22.89 5.47 12.55
C LEU A 126 -24.09 5.45 13.48
N LYS A 127 -24.66 4.28 13.79
CA LYS A 127 -25.66 4.16 14.86
C LYS A 127 -24.96 4.07 16.21
N LEU A 128 -25.43 4.84 17.17
CA LEU A 128 -24.90 4.92 18.53
C LEU A 128 -25.77 4.10 19.49
N ASN A 129 -25.16 3.49 20.50
CA ASN A 129 -25.91 2.84 21.59
C ASN A 129 -26.54 3.85 22.57
N GLU A 130 -26.01 5.07 22.57
CA GLU A 130 -26.35 6.13 23.51
C GLU A 130 -26.90 7.35 22.74
N GLN A 131 -27.71 8.15 23.42
CA GLN A 131 -28.21 9.40 22.87
C GLN A 131 -27.17 10.50 23.02
N ILE A 132 -27.05 11.36 22.01
CA ILE A 132 -26.18 12.52 22.08
C ILE A 132 -26.76 13.54 23.08
N GLU A 133 -25.97 13.86 24.11
CA GLU A 133 -26.34 14.77 25.20
C GLU A 133 -25.90 16.23 24.95
N SER A 134 -25.04 16.45 23.96
CA SER A 134 -24.45 17.76 23.63
C SER A 134 -24.70 18.13 22.17
N VAL A 135 -24.91 19.42 21.89
CA VAL A 135 -25.04 19.91 20.51
C VAL A 135 -23.65 20.13 19.92
N TYR A 136 -23.30 19.34 18.91
CA TYR A 136 -22.05 19.45 18.18
C TYR A 136 -22.26 20.21 16.88
N LEU A 137 -21.49 21.28 16.68
CA LEU A 137 -21.61 22.13 15.49
C LEU A 137 -20.66 21.64 14.39
N ARG A 138 -21.19 21.47 13.18
CA ARG A 138 -20.42 21.06 11.97
C ARG A 138 -19.07 21.78 11.83
N ALA A 139 -19.02 23.08 12.06
CA ALA A 139 -17.82 23.88 11.81
C ALA A 139 -16.73 23.75 12.89
N ARG A 140 -17.02 23.11 14.03
CA ARG A 140 -16.13 23.07 15.21
C ARG A 140 -15.89 21.68 15.76
N THR A 141 -16.45 20.65 15.15
CA THR A 141 -16.39 19.28 15.65
C THR A 141 -15.81 18.34 14.62
N THR A 142 -14.86 17.54 15.08
CA THR A 142 -14.24 16.46 14.31
C THR A 142 -14.60 15.12 14.96
N VAL A 143 -14.94 14.15 14.15
CA VAL A 143 -15.28 12.79 14.57
C VAL A 143 -14.06 11.90 14.38
N TYR A 144 -13.64 11.21 15.44
CA TYR A 144 -12.55 10.24 15.37
C TYR A 144 -13.06 8.84 15.74
N PRO A 145 -12.64 7.78 15.02
CA PRO A 145 -12.88 6.40 15.46
C PRO A 145 -12.15 6.14 16.78
N VAL A 146 -12.74 5.33 17.65
CA VAL A 146 -12.13 4.92 18.93
C VAL A 146 -11.93 3.41 18.92
N ALA A 147 -10.67 3.01 19.12
CA ALA A 147 -10.25 1.62 19.15
C ALA A 147 -9.70 1.23 20.53
N TYR A 148 -9.78 -0.06 20.85
CA TYR A 148 -9.02 -0.59 21.98
C TYR A 148 -7.57 -0.79 21.58
N ALA A 149 -6.67 -0.33 22.43
CA ALA A 149 -5.24 -0.47 22.24
C ALA A 149 -4.58 -0.92 23.54
N VAL A 150 -3.45 -1.60 23.42
CA VAL A 150 -2.56 -1.88 24.55
C VAL A 150 -1.25 -1.11 24.31
N LEU A 151 -0.78 -0.42 25.35
CA LEU A 151 0.52 0.24 25.36
C LEU A 151 1.63 -0.80 25.40
N GLN A 152 2.61 -0.67 24.52
CA GLN A 152 3.77 -1.57 24.50
C GLN A 152 4.68 -1.31 25.71
N GLN A 153 5.49 -2.32 26.06
CA GLN A 153 6.28 -2.33 27.30
C GLN A 153 7.47 -1.35 27.28
N GLU A 154 7.85 -0.85 26.11
CA GLU A 154 9.02 0.01 25.93
C GLU A 154 8.61 1.34 25.31
N ASP A 155 8.32 2.34 26.16
CA ASP A 155 8.09 3.71 25.73
C ASP A 155 9.11 4.65 26.39
N GLN A 156 9.61 5.60 25.62
CA GLN A 156 10.57 6.61 26.08
C GLN A 156 9.92 8.00 26.01
N TYR A 157 10.30 8.88 26.94
CA TYR A 157 9.89 10.28 26.91
C TYR A 157 11.11 11.20 27.03
N SER A 158 11.00 12.37 26.43
CA SER A 158 12.00 13.45 26.53
C SER A 158 11.35 14.69 27.12
N LEU A 159 12.04 15.32 28.08
CA LEU A 159 11.63 16.58 28.68
C LEU A 159 12.44 17.72 28.06
N TYR A 160 11.76 18.75 27.55
CA TYR A 160 12.42 19.96 27.07
C TYR A 160 12.45 21.05 28.13
N SER A 161 11.47 21.06 29.03
CA SER A 161 11.41 21.92 30.21
C SER A 161 10.67 21.20 31.34
N SER A 162 10.48 21.87 32.49
CA SER A 162 9.65 21.35 33.58
C SER A 162 8.17 21.16 33.21
N GLU A 163 7.71 21.79 32.12
CA GLU A 163 6.30 21.83 31.72
C GLU A 163 6.04 21.19 30.36
N ALA A 164 7.02 21.24 29.45
CA ALA A 164 6.92 20.71 28.10
C ALA A 164 7.67 19.37 27.96
N MET A 165 6.94 18.35 27.49
CA MET A 165 7.49 17.02 27.20
C MET A 165 7.07 16.55 25.82
N SER A 166 7.92 15.78 25.15
CA SER A 166 7.51 14.94 24.03
C SER A 166 7.53 13.48 24.45
N MET A 167 6.56 12.73 23.96
CA MET A 167 6.47 11.30 24.21
C MET A 167 5.99 10.58 22.96
N GLN A 168 6.65 9.47 22.66
CA GLN A 168 6.21 8.53 21.64
C GLN A 168 5.39 7.42 22.31
N PHE A 169 4.16 7.21 21.84
CA PHE A 169 3.31 6.11 22.26
C PHE A 169 3.31 5.01 21.21
N ASN A 170 3.69 3.80 21.59
CA ASN A 170 3.56 2.64 20.72
C ASN A 170 2.40 1.75 21.18
N LEU A 171 1.46 1.53 20.27
CA LEU A 171 0.16 0.92 20.58
C LEU A 171 -0.09 -0.25 19.64
N GLU A 172 -0.52 -1.38 20.20
CA GLU A 172 -1.11 -2.48 19.42
C GLU A 172 -2.63 -2.38 19.52
N LEU A 173 -3.32 -2.21 18.39
CA LEU A 173 -4.77 -2.23 18.35
C LEU A 173 -5.28 -3.65 18.54
N MET A 174 -6.17 -3.82 19.52
CA MET A 174 -6.77 -5.10 19.85
C MET A 174 -8.05 -5.32 19.06
N THR A 175 -7.99 -6.24 18.11
CA THR A 175 -9.17 -6.74 17.41
C THR A 175 -9.73 -7.93 18.18
N ASN A 176 -10.69 -7.71 19.08
CA ASN A 176 -11.40 -8.78 19.77
C ASN A 176 -12.63 -9.26 18.97
N GLU A 177 -13.23 -10.39 19.36
CA GLU A 177 -14.42 -10.97 18.71
C GLU A 177 -15.67 -10.07 18.81
N SER A 178 -15.67 -9.06 19.70
CA SER A 178 -16.74 -8.07 19.85
C SER A 178 -16.52 -6.82 18.97
N THR A 179 -15.50 -6.80 18.12
CA THR A 179 -15.26 -5.68 17.22
C THR A 179 -16.33 -5.59 16.14
N MET A 180 -16.70 -4.37 15.79
CA MET A 180 -17.70 -4.15 14.76
C MET A 180 -17.16 -4.58 13.40
N PRO A 181 -17.85 -5.49 12.68
CA PRO A 181 -17.45 -5.82 11.33
C PRO A 181 -17.65 -4.59 10.44
N ILE A 182 -16.73 -4.37 9.50
CA ILE A 182 -16.95 -3.40 8.44
C ILE A 182 -18.10 -3.92 7.57
N PRO A 183 -19.01 -3.06 7.09
CA PRO A 183 -19.98 -3.43 6.08
C PRO A 183 -19.29 -4.07 4.86
N GLU A 184 -19.87 -5.15 4.30
CA GLU A 184 -19.32 -5.82 3.10
C GLU A 184 -19.11 -4.86 1.94
N ALA A 185 -19.95 -3.82 1.82
CA ALA A 185 -19.81 -2.79 0.79
C ALA A 185 -18.50 -1.97 0.86
N LEU A 186 -17.78 -2.03 1.98
CA LEU A 186 -16.58 -1.23 2.29
C LEU A 186 -15.37 -2.11 2.68
N ASP A 187 -15.40 -3.37 2.28
CA ASP A 187 -14.33 -4.33 2.53
C ASP A 187 -13.03 -3.98 1.76
N GLU A 188 -12.03 -4.86 1.84
CA GLU A 188 -10.78 -4.65 1.11
C GLU A 188 -10.91 -4.64 -0.43
N PHE A 189 -12.05 -5.05 -1.00
CA PHE A 189 -12.32 -5.00 -2.44
C PHE A 189 -13.03 -3.72 -2.89
N HIS A 190 -13.51 -2.91 -1.95
CA HIS A 190 -14.05 -1.59 -2.24
C HIS A 190 -12.95 -0.65 -2.78
N GLU A 191 -13.12 -0.14 -4.00
CA GLU A 191 -12.22 0.84 -4.59
C GLU A 191 -12.87 2.21 -4.63
N GLU A 192 -12.25 3.17 -3.92
CA GLU A 192 -12.68 4.57 -3.95
C GLU A 192 -12.04 5.32 -5.10
N ALA A 193 -12.69 6.39 -5.57
CA ALA A 193 -12.14 7.24 -6.60
C ALA A 193 -10.83 7.89 -6.14
N TRP A 194 -9.79 7.72 -6.95
CA TRP A 194 -8.52 8.43 -6.83
C TRP A 194 -8.70 9.88 -7.25
N GLN A 195 -8.21 10.83 -6.46
CA GLN A 195 -8.24 12.25 -6.80
C GLN A 195 -7.09 12.59 -7.75
N THR A 196 -5.92 11.98 -7.50
CA THR A 196 -4.69 12.12 -8.28
C THR A 196 -4.46 10.85 -9.09
N LYS A 197 -5.21 10.69 -10.20
CA LYS A 197 -5.07 9.52 -11.06
C LYS A 197 -3.74 9.55 -11.82
N ASN A 198 -3.03 8.43 -11.82
CA ASN A 198 -1.98 8.20 -12.80
C ASN A 198 -2.64 8.15 -14.21
N PRO A 199 -2.05 8.80 -15.23
CA PRO A 199 -2.61 8.85 -16.59
C PRO A 199 -3.11 7.53 -17.17
N TRP A 200 -2.53 6.39 -16.77
CA TRP A 200 -2.86 5.08 -17.35
C TRP A 200 -3.60 4.13 -16.42
N GLN A 201 -3.94 4.57 -15.20
CA GLN A 201 -4.53 3.70 -14.19
C GLN A 201 -5.87 3.07 -14.66
N ASP A 202 -6.75 3.89 -15.24
CA ASP A 202 -8.07 3.43 -15.72
C ASP A 202 -7.99 2.62 -17.02
N ALA A 203 -6.88 2.70 -17.75
CA ALA A 203 -6.70 2.01 -19.03
C ALA A 203 -6.22 0.56 -18.84
N LEU A 204 -5.62 0.26 -17.70
CA LEU A 204 -5.20 -1.08 -17.33
C LEU A 204 -6.39 -1.91 -16.80
N PRO A 205 -6.52 -3.20 -17.19
CA PRO A 205 -7.57 -4.07 -16.68
C PRO A 205 -7.35 -4.40 -15.19
N ASP A 206 -8.41 -4.74 -14.46
CA ASP A 206 -8.35 -5.16 -13.05
C ASP A 206 -7.56 -6.47 -12.86
N GLN A 207 -7.63 -7.35 -13.86
CA GLN A 207 -6.99 -8.67 -13.83
C GLN A 207 -6.30 -8.98 -15.16
N TYR A 208 -5.20 -9.72 -15.06
CA TYR A 208 -4.49 -10.30 -16.18
C TYR A 208 -4.21 -11.77 -15.89
N LEU A 209 -4.62 -12.66 -16.82
CA LEU A 209 -4.52 -14.12 -16.67
C LEU A 209 -5.15 -14.66 -15.37
N GLY A 210 -6.26 -14.08 -14.93
CA GLY A 210 -6.98 -14.48 -13.70
C GLY A 210 -6.30 -14.04 -12.40
N VAL A 211 -5.26 -13.21 -12.48
CA VAL A 211 -4.54 -12.65 -11.33
C VAL A 211 -4.71 -11.13 -11.34
N GLU A 212 -4.84 -10.52 -10.17
CA GLU A 212 -4.98 -9.06 -10.02
C GLU A 212 -3.78 -8.32 -10.64
N LEU A 213 -4.07 -7.21 -11.33
CA LEU A 213 -3.05 -6.33 -11.90
C LEU A 213 -3.00 -5.05 -11.06
N PHE A 214 -1.83 -4.75 -10.51
CA PHE A 214 -1.57 -3.54 -9.77
C PHE A 214 -1.35 -2.36 -10.75
N ARG A 215 -2.36 -1.48 -10.81
CA ARG A 215 -2.48 -0.41 -11.82
C ARG A 215 -1.82 0.90 -11.41
N ILE A 216 -1.38 1.00 -10.16
CA ILE A 216 -0.88 2.25 -9.58
C ILE A 216 0.61 2.34 -9.91
N GLY A 217 0.97 3.37 -10.67
CA GLY A 217 2.37 3.68 -10.95
C GLY A 217 3.04 4.47 -9.82
N PRO A 218 4.37 4.46 -9.76
CA PRO A 218 5.14 5.17 -8.75
C PRO A 218 4.87 6.68 -8.80
N SER A 219 4.89 7.32 -7.63
CA SER A 219 4.71 8.77 -7.49
C SER A 219 5.96 9.59 -7.88
N TRP A 220 7.12 8.92 -8.01
CA TRP A 220 8.43 9.53 -8.30
C TRP A 220 8.85 10.62 -7.30
N THR A 221 8.35 10.55 -6.06
CA THR A 221 8.79 11.41 -4.95
C THR A 221 10.16 10.99 -4.42
N GLY A 222 10.46 9.70 -4.46
CA GLY A 222 11.73 9.09 -4.11
C GLY A 222 12.27 8.20 -5.23
N ASP A 223 13.53 7.79 -5.08
CA ASP A 223 14.18 6.88 -6.02
C ASP A 223 13.59 5.46 -5.91
N ILE A 224 13.44 4.79 -7.04
CA ILE A 224 13.07 3.38 -7.08
C ILE A 224 14.35 2.56 -6.92
N ALA A 225 14.50 1.88 -5.78
CA ALA A 225 15.58 0.94 -5.56
C ALA A 225 15.21 -0.43 -6.10
N ALA A 226 16.13 -1.06 -6.84
CA ALA A 226 15.96 -2.43 -7.33
C ALA A 226 17.24 -3.23 -7.09
N SER A 227 17.08 -4.50 -6.72
CA SER A 227 18.18 -5.45 -6.56
C SER A 227 17.87 -6.73 -7.32
N PHE A 228 18.91 -7.35 -7.87
CA PHE A 228 18.80 -8.62 -8.58
C PHE A 228 19.56 -9.70 -7.83
N ALA A 229 18.87 -10.78 -7.49
CA ALA A 229 19.45 -11.93 -6.84
C ALA A 229 19.25 -13.18 -7.69
N ARG A 230 20.30 -14.00 -7.81
CA ARG A 230 20.23 -15.32 -8.43
C ARG A 230 20.59 -16.37 -7.39
N ASN A 231 19.78 -17.41 -7.26
CA ASN A 231 20.04 -18.48 -6.30
C ASN A 231 21.20 -19.36 -6.79
N ALA A 232 22.40 -19.04 -6.30
CA ALA A 232 23.64 -19.72 -6.62
C ALA A 232 24.46 -19.95 -5.35
N ASN A 233 25.01 -21.15 -5.19
CA ASN A 233 26.00 -21.44 -4.16
C ASN A 233 27.40 -21.23 -4.75
N LYS A 234 28.24 -20.44 -4.09
CA LYS A 234 29.66 -20.37 -4.43
C LYS A 234 30.37 -21.60 -3.85
N LEU A 235 30.91 -22.45 -4.72
CA LEU A 235 31.77 -23.57 -4.38
C LEU A 235 33.22 -23.08 -4.45
N ASP A 236 33.82 -22.83 -3.28
CA ASP A 236 35.19 -22.33 -3.17
C ASP A 236 35.98 -23.18 -2.17
N ASN A 237 36.94 -23.94 -2.69
CA ASN A 237 37.81 -24.81 -1.89
C ASN A 237 39.14 -24.12 -1.49
N GLN A 238 39.23 -22.79 -1.64
CA GLN A 238 40.37 -21.92 -1.25
C GLN A 238 41.73 -22.25 -1.89
N SER A 239 41.81 -23.30 -2.70
CA SER A 239 43.02 -23.83 -3.32
C SER A 239 42.90 -23.98 -4.84
N GLY A 240 41.70 -23.71 -5.41
CA GLY A 240 41.39 -23.87 -6.83
C GLY A 240 40.37 -22.86 -7.34
N VAL A 241 39.92 -23.02 -8.59
CA VAL A 241 38.96 -22.11 -9.23
C VAL A 241 37.60 -22.20 -8.53
N SER A 242 37.06 -21.06 -8.11
CA SER A 242 35.72 -20.99 -7.56
C SER A 242 34.69 -21.26 -8.65
N GLN A 243 33.73 -22.16 -8.38
CA GLN A 243 32.60 -22.43 -9.26
C GLN A 243 31.30 -21.97 -8.60
N TYR A 244 30.28 -21.70 -9.41
CA TYR A 244 28.95 -21.38 -8.92
C TYR A 244 28.00 -22.51 -9.29
N ASP A 245 27.41 -23.13 -8.28
CA ASP A 245 26.34 -24.10 -8.46
C ASP A 245 24.99 -23.36 -8.46
N LEU A 246 24.37 -23.27 -9.64
CA LEU A 246 23.12 -22.57 -9.85
C LEU A 246 21.95 -23.47 -9.50
N LYS A 247 21.16 -23.11 -8.48
CA LYS A 247 19.97 -23.88 -8.10
C LYS A 247 18.79 -23.67 -9.05
N GLY A 248 18.82 -22.59 -9.83
CA GLY A 248 17.82 -22.29 -10.85
C GLY A 248 18.32 -21.30 -11.91
N PRO A 249 17.65 -21.28 -13.08
CA PRO A 249 18.01 -20.36 -14.16
C PRO A 249 17.54 -18.93 -13.88
N TYR A 250 16.61 -18.73 -12.94
CA TYR A 250 15.91 -17.47 -12.73
C TYR A 250 16.71 -16.50 -11.85
N THR A 251 16.77 -15.25 -12.31
CA THR A 251 17.14 -14.11 -11.47
C THR A 251 15.84 -13.49 -10.98
N SER A 252 15.74 -13.24 -9.68
CA SER A 252 14.61 -12.51 -9.09
C SER A 252 15.00 -11.08 -8.82
N GLU A 253 14.11 -10.18 -9.18
CA GLU A 253 14.19 -8.76 -8.85
C GLU A 253 13.42 -8.48 -7.56
N THR A 254 14.03 -7.74 -6.64
CA THR A 254 13.32 -7.10 -5.53
C THR A 254 13.34 -5.60 -5.76
N LYS A 255 12.17 -4.96 -5.75
CA LYS A 255 11.99 -3.51 -5.90
C LYS A 255 11.42 -2.89 -4.64
N GLU A 256 11.80 -1.66 -4.37
CA GLU A 256 11.20 -0.83 -3.32
C GLU A 256 10.68 0.45 -3.97
N ILE A 257 9.39 0.72 -3.77
CA ILE A 257 8.70 1.87 -4.35
C ILE A 257 7.97 2.62 -3.24
N GLU A 258 8.22 3.93 -3.15
CA GLU A 258 7.48 4.84 -2.30
C GLU A 258 6.24 5.39 -3.04
N TYR A 259 5.08 5.27 -2.39
CA TYR A 259 3.83 5.85 -2.83
C TYR A 259 3.41 6.94 -1.87
N LEU A 260 3.17 8.14 -2.41
CA LEU A 260 2.54 9.23 -1.70
C LEU A 260 1.04 9.26 -2.04
N GLY A 261 0.19 9.10 -1.04
CA GLY A 261 -1.25 9.30 -1.16
C GLY A 261 -1.61 10.74 -0.82
N PHE A 262 -2.17 11.47 -1.78
CA PHE A 262 -2.55 12.88 -1.61
C PHE A 262 -3.96 13.06 -1.04
N SER A 263 -4.71 11.97 -0.92
CA SER A 263 -6.03 11.95 -0.29
C SER A 263 -6.26 10.64 0.44
N ARG A 264 -7.21 10.64 1.40
CA ARG A 264 -7.53 9.43 2.17
C ARG A 264 -7.96 8.26 1.33
N SER A 265 -8.74 8.49 0.27
CA SER A 265 -9.20 7.40 -0.58
C SER A 265 -8.02 6.67 -1.22
N GLU A 266 -6.97 7.40 -1.61
CA GLU A 266 -5.74 6.84 -2.17
C GLU A 266 -4.96 6.05 -1.12
N VAL A 267 -4.77 6.62 0.07
CA VAL A 267 -4.10 5.93 1.20
C VAL A 267 -4.84 4.64 1.56
N TYR A 268 -6.16 4.70 1.68
CA TYR A 268 -6.98 3.54 2.01
C TYR A 268 -7.00 2.52 0.89
N ASN A 269 -7.03 2.93 -0.39
CA ASN A 269 -6.91 2.00 -1.52
C ASN A 269 -5.57 1.25 -1.51
N LEU A 270 -4.46 1.91 -1.14
CA LEU A 270 -3.16 1.24 -0.96
C LEU A 270 -3.19 0.24 0.19
N GLN A 271 -3.74 0.62 1.35
CA GLN A 271 -3.90 -0.29 2.49
C GLN A 271 -4.83 -1.48 2.16
N ARG A 272 -5.93 -1.23 1.45
CA ARG A 272 -6.87 -2.25 0.98
C ARG A 272 -6.18 -3.23 0.04
N PHE A 273 -5.39 -2.74 -0.92
CA PHE A 273 -4.61 -3.59 -1.81
C PHE A 273 -3.66 -4.51 -1.04
N PHE A 274 -2.94 -3.97 -0.06
CA PHE A 274 -2.07 -4.78 0.81
C PHE A 274 -2.85 -5.83 1.61
N CYS A 275 -4.02 -5.46 2.15
CA CYS A 275 -4.93 -6.38 2.84
C CYS A 275 -5.47 -7.48 1.92
N ARG A 276 -5.85 -7.16 0.67
CA ARG A 276 -6.28 -8.14 -0.34
C ARG A 276 -5.19 -9.16 -0.62
N CYS A 277 -3.93 -8.71 -0.67
CA CYS A 277 -2.76 -9.56 -0.87
C CYS A 277 -2.42 -10.44 0.33
N LYS A 278 -2.90 -10.07 1.53
CA LYS A 278 -2.57 -10.70 2.82
C LYS A 278 -1.06 -10.76 3.06
N GLY A 279 -0.39 -9.62 2.89
CA GLY A 279 1.07 -9.52 2.96
C GLY A 279 1.73 -10.24 1.78
N ARG A 280 2.63 -11.18 2.07
CA ARG A 280 3.43 -11.89 1.04
C ARG A 280 2.69 -13.08 0.40
N LEU A 281 1.43 -13.33 0.78
CA LEU A 281 0.68 -14.52 0.35
C LEU A 281 0.35 -14.49 -1.15
N LYS A 282 -0.43 -13.50 -1.60
CA LYS A 282 -0.88 -13.43 -3.00
C LYS A 282 0.14 -12.73 -3.88
N SER A 283 0.25 -13.22 -5.10
CA SER A 283 0.99 -12.54 -6.17
C SER A 283 0.05 -11.72 -7.02
N PHE A 284 0.56 -10.67 -7.64
CA PHE A 284 -0.13 -9.81 -8.59
C PHE A 284 0.79 -9.45 -9.76
N TYR A 285 0.21 -9.03 -10.88
CA TYR A 285 0.97 -8.46 -11.98
C TYR A 285 1.20 -6.96 -11.75
N ALA A 286 2.40 -6.47 -12.00
CA ALA A 286 2.65 -5.04 -12.03
C ALA A 286 3.62 -4.70 -13.17
N PRO A 287 3.40 -3.58 -13.88
CA PRO A 287 4.41 -3.04 -14.77
C PRO A 287 5.70 -2.76 -13.98
N THR A 288 6.85 -2.84 -14.64
CA THR A 288 8.11 -2.36 -14.05
C THR A 288 8.09 -0.85 -13.81
N TRP A 289 7.21 -0.13 -14.52
CA TRP A 289 7.12 1.34 -14.57
C TRP A 289 8.40 2.02 -15.06
N LEU A 290 9.23 1.27 -15.78
CA LEU A 290 10.46 1.75 -16.41
C LEU A 290 10.29 1.75 -17.93
N SER A 291 11.04 2.61 -18.60
CA SER A 291 11.15 2.57 -20.06
C SER A 291 12.10 1.45 -20.49
N ASP A 292 11.67 0.20 -20.31
CA ASP A 292 12.45 -1.00 -20.62
C ASP A 292 12.74 -1.14 -22.11
N MET A 293 11.88 -0.59 -22.96
CA MET A 293 12.07 -0.58 -24.42
C MET A 293 11.73 0.80 -25.00
N VAL A 294 12.50 1.23 -26.00
CA VAL A 294 12.22 2.42 -26.79
C VAL A 294 11.95 1.98 -28.22
N LEU A 295 10.78 2.34 -28.75
CA LEU A 295 10.38 2.00 -30.11
C LEU A 295 11.27 2.76 -31.11
N ALA A 296 11.91 2.05 -32.04
CA ALA A 296 12.79 2.64 -33.03
C ALA A 296 12.01 3.29 -34.17
N GLU A 297 10.93 2.64 -34.61
CA GLU A 297 10.13 2.99 -35.80
C GLU A 297 8.63 2.70 -35.58
N ASP A 298 7.77 3.29 -36.41
CA ASP A 298 6.33 3.01 -36.38
C ASP A 298 6.04 1.54 -36.71
N ALA A 299 5.16 0.91 -35.93
CA ALA A 299 4.70 -0.45 -36.17
C ALA A 299 3.30 -0.45 -36.80
N THR A 300 3.15 -1.12 -37.93
CA THR A 300 1.90 -1.14 -38.70
C THR A 300 0.89 -2.14 -38.15
N ALA A 301 -0.40 -1.93 -38.44
CA ALA A 301 -1.43 -2.93 -38.11
C ALA A 301 -1.19 -4.22 -38.91
N GLY A 302 -1.28 -5.37 -38.25
CA GLY A 302 -0.96 -6.69 -38.81
C GLY A 302 0.49 -7.13 -38.61
N GLN A 303 1.38 -6.24 -38.17
CA GLN A 303 2.78 -6.58 -37.92
C GLN A 303 2.93 -7.46 -36.67
N GLY A 304 3.73 -8.52 -36.76
CA GLY A 304 4.00 -9.47 -35.66
C GLY A 304 5.25 -9.16 -34.84
N TYR A 305 5.80 -7.95 -34.94
CA TYR A 305 7.01 -7.56 -34.22
C TYR A 305 7.07 -6.06 -33.97
N LEU A 306 7.84 -5.65 -32.96
CA LEU A 306 8.24 -4.27 -32.71
C LEU A 306 9.75 -4.13 -32.93
N LEU A 307 10.17 -3.05 -33.59
CA LEU A 307 11.58 -2.68 -33.68
C LEU A 307 11.91 -1.70 -32.56
N VAL A 308 12.95 -2.01 -31.80
CA VAL A 308 13.38 -1.25 -30.62
C VAL A 308 14.84 -0.84 -30.76
N GLU A 309 15.21 0.28 -30.15
CA GLU A 309 16.54 0.89 -30.33
C GLU A 309 17.67 0.00 -29.78
N TRP A 310 17.44 -0.77 -28.72
CA TRP A 310 18.46 -1.64 -28.15
C TRP A 310 18.48 -3.01 -28.82
N SER A 311 19.58 -3.37 -29.49
CA SER A 311 19.70 -4.60 -30.28
C SER A 311 19.90 -5.88 -29.47
N MET A 312 20.39 -5.79 -28.22
CA MET A 312 20.88 -6.96 -27.48
C MET A 312 19.82 -7.71 -26.68
N PHE A 313 18.52 -7.44 -26.87
CA PHE A 313 17.46 -8.19 -26.18
C PHE A 313 17.55 -9.70 -26.43
N TRP A 314 17.88 -10.13 -27.66
CA TRP A 314 18.03 -11.55 -27.98
C TRP A 314 19.13 -12.23 -27.16
N LYS A 315 20.22 -11.51 -26.84
CA LYS A 315 21.36 -12.06 -26.11
C LYS A 315 21.04 -12.29 -24.63
N TYR A 316 20.29 -11.38 -24.02
CA TYR A 316 20.04 -11.39 -22.57
C TYR A 316 18.67 -11.95 -22.17
N TYR A 317 17.66 -11.83 -23.04
CA TYR A 317 16.27 -12.15 -22.71
C TYR A 317 15.69 -13.36 -23.49
N ALA A 318 16.30 -13.81 -24.60
CA ALA A 318 15.73 -14.89 -25.40
C ALA A 318 15.55 -16.21 -24.64
N GLY A 319 16.46 -16.52 -23.71
CA GLY A 319 16.41 -17.73 -22.89
C GLY A 319 15.59 -17.60 -21.60
N LEU A 320 15.03 -16.42 -21.30
CA LEU A 320 14.30 -16.19 -20.06
C LEU A 320 12.83 -16.63 -20.20
N THR A 321 12.27 -17.24 -19.16
CA THR A 321 10.83 -17.54 -19.08
C THR A 321 10.02 -16.36 -18.57
N ARG A 322 10.66 -15.46 -17.80
CA ARG A 322 10.10 -14.20 -17.32
C ARG A 322 10.22 -13.11 -18.39
N ARG A 323 9.51 -11.99 -18.22
CA ARG A 323 9.52 -10.83 -19.13
C ARG A 323 9.08 -11.16 -20.55
N ARG A 324 8.04 -12.00 -20.64
CA ARG A 324 7.35 -12.38 -21.88
C ARG A 324 6.10 -11.55 -22.16
N THR A 325 5.85 -10.52 -21.37
CA THR A 325 4.72 -9.62 -21.53
C THR A 325 5.19 -8.20 -21.31
N ILE A 326 4.68 -7.29 -22.13
CA ILE A 326 4.95 -5.86 -22.06
C ILE A 326 3.64 -5.09 -22.04
N VAL A 327 3.67 -3.91 -21.44
CA VAL A 327 2.62 -2.91 -21.49
C VAL A 327 3.16 -1.70 -22.24
N LEU A 328 2.47 -1.32 -23.31
CA LEU A 328 2.70 -0.06 -24.00
C LEU A 328 1.77 0.98 -23.40
N PHE A 329 2.36 2.03 -22.85
CA PHE A 329 1.68 3.20 -22.35
C PHE A 329 1.70 4.28 -23.44
N MET A 330 0.52 4.69 -23.89
CA MET A 330 0.37 5.67 -24.97
C MET A 330 0.13 7.07 -24.39
N LYS A 331 0.58 8.12 -25.08
CA LYS A 331 0.41 9.52 -24.65
C LYS A 331 -1.06 9.96 -24.58
N ASN A 332 -1.95 9.28 -25.31
CA ASN A 332 -3.40 9.47 -25.25
C ASN A 332 -4.07 8.75 -24.06
N GLN A 333 -3.30 8.30 -23.07
CA GLN A 333 -3.78 7.62 -21.86
C GLN A 333 -4.35 6.22 -22.09
N THR A 334 -4.17 5.63 -23.27
CA THR A 334 -4.54 4.23 -23.52
C THR A 334 -3.36 3.29 -23.29
N THR A 335 -3.65 2.02 -23.02
CA THR A 335 -2.62 0.98 -22.83
C THR A 335 -2.86 -0.23 -23.71
N LEU A 336 -1.78 -0.89 -24.14
CA LEU A 336 -1.83 -2.17 -24.85
C LEU A 336 -0.95 -3.19 -24.13
N ILE A 337 -1.53 -4.31 -23.72
CA ILE A 337 -0.78 -5.44 -23.18
C ILE A 337 -0.48 -6.40 -24.32
N LEU A 338 0.81 -6.66 -24.57
CA LEU A 338 1.28 -7.55 -25.64
C LEU A 338 2.16 -8.65 -25.05
N THR A 339 2.04 -9.86 -25.60
CA THR A 339 2.88 -10.99 -25.24
C THR A 339 3.97 -11.19 -26.29
N ILE A 340 5.16 -11.61 -25.82
CA ILE A 340 6.39 -11.70 -26.59
C ILE A 340 6.71 -13.18 -26.83
N ALA A 341 6.70 -13.57 -28.10
CA ALA A 341 7.14 -14.88 -28.55
C ALA A 341 8.66 -15.04 -28.40
N GLY A 342 9.42 -13.99 -28.73
CA GLY A 342 10.88 -14.03 -28.65
C GLY A 342 11.56 -12.73 -29.03
N PHE A 343 12.89 -12.76 -29.00
CA PHE A 343 13.75 -11.63 -29.32
C PHE A 343 14.75 -12.03 -30.40
N THR A 344 14.88 -11.18 -31.40
CA THR A 344 15.81 -11.33 -32.53
C THR A 344 16.43 -9.96 -32.83
N THR A 345 17.20 -9.84 -33.90
CA THR A 345 17.70 -8.55 -34.42
C THR A 345 16.99 -8.17 -35.72
N SER A 346 17.10 -6.91 -36.12
CA SER A 346 16.83 -6.52 -37.50
C SER A 346 17.83 -7.18 -38.46
N ASP A 347 17.55 -7.11 -39.76
CA ASP A 347 18.40 -7.70 -40.80
C ASP A 347 19.81 -7.08 -40.80
N ASP A 348 19.91 -5.79 -40.48
CA ASP A 348 21.18 -5.06 -40.35
C ASP A 348 21.86 -5.24 -38.97
N GLY A 349 21.18 -5.84 -37.99
CA GLY A 349 21.70 -6.07 -36.63
C GLY A 349 21.71 -4.86 -35.71
N GLU A 350 21.39 -3.66 -36.21
CA GLU A 350 21.42 -2.42 -35.43
C GLU A 350 20.26 -2.27 -34.45
N LEU A 351 19.09 -2.84 -34.77
CA LEU A 351 17.87 -2.73 -33.97
C LEU A 351 17.50 -4.07 -33.34
N GLY A 352 16.86 -3.99 -32.17
CA GLY A 352 16.25 -5.14 -31.52
C GLY A 352 14.90 -5.43 -32.16
N LYS A 353 14.61 -6.70 -32.43
CA LYS A 353 13.32 -7.13 -32.97
C LYS A 353 12.59 -7.97 -31.93
N VAL A 354 11.58 -7.38 -31.31
CA VAL A 354 10.69 -8.02 -30.33
C VAL A 354 9.56 -8.70 -31.09
N VAL A 355 9.58 -10.02 -31.17
CA VAL A 355 8.57 -10.81 -31.88
C VAL A 355 7.39 -11.04 -30.95
N LEU A 356 6.19 -10.70 -31.40
CA LEU A 356 4.95 -10.81 -30.64
C LEU A 356 4.27 -12.16 -30.90
N ASP A 357 3.55 -12.70 -29.92
CA ASP A 357 2.74 -13.91 -30.16
C ASP A 357 1.54 -13.63 -31.07
N ASN A 358 0.98 -12.42 -30.96
CA ASN A 358 -0.17 -11.99 -31.73
C ASN A 358 0.19 -10.73 -32.52
N ASN A 359 -0.22 -10.68 -33.78
CA ASN A 359 -0.04 -9.52 -34.62
C ASN A 359 -0.75 -8.29 -34.05
N LEU A 360 -0.16 -7.12 -34.23
CA LEU A 360 -0.72 -5.85 -33.81
C LEU A 360 -2.09 -5.63 -34.45
N LYS A 361 -3.12 -5.41 -33.63
CA LYS A 361 -4.48 -5.12 -34.14
C LYS A 361 -4.63 -3.70 -34.67
N ARG A 362 -3.72 -2.80 -34.28
CA ARG A 362 -3.75 -1.35 -34.58
C ARG A 362 -2.33 -0.87 -34.83
N MET A 363 -2.19 0.20 -35.62
CA MET A 363 -0.90 0.88 -35.80
C MET A 363 -0.43 1.48 -34.47
N VAL A 364 0.86 1.35 -34.18
CA VAL A 364 1.54 1.97 -33.03
C VAL A 364 2.60 2.92 -33.58
N ARG A 365 2.37 4.23 -33.43
CA ARG A 365 3.35 5.23 -33.85
C ARG A 365 4.35 5.50 -32.74
N LYS A 366 5.64 5.60 -33.07
CA LYS A 366 6.71 5.96 -32.13
C LYS A 366 6.40 7.26 -31.39
N ALA A 367 5.88 8.25 -32.11
CA ALA A 367 5.53 9.55 -31.54
C ALA A 367 4.45 9.48 -30.44
N ASP A 368 3.57 8.47 -30.50
CA ASP A 368 2.43 8.31 -29.60
C ASP A 368 2.74 7.43 -28.38
N VAL A 369 3.86 6.70 -28.39
CA VAL A 369 4.30 5.88 -27.26
C VAL A 369 4.93 6.77 -26.19
N ALA A 370 4.46 6.63 -24.96
CA ALA A 370 5.03 7.31 -23.80
C ALA A 370 6.07 6.44 -23.09
N MET A 371 5.77 5.14 -22.92
CA MET A 371 6.65 4.20 -22.22
C MET A 371 6.31 2.77 -22.63
N ILE A 372 7.31 1.90 -22.70
CA ILE A 372 7.13 0.45 -22.83
C ILE A 372 7.80 -0.22 -21.63
N SER A 373 7.00 -0.90 -20.81
CA SER A 373 7.46 -1.58 -19.60
C SER A 373 7.19 -3.08 -19.68
N PHE A 374 8.04 -3.90 -19.08
CA PHE A 374 7.72 -5.29 -18.82
C PHE A 374 6.56 -5.40 -17.83
N LEU A 375 5.70 -6.40 -18.02
CA LEU A 375 4.70 -6.82 -17.05
C LEU A 375 5.24 -8.06 -16.32
N CYS A 376 5.63 -7.87 -15.06
CA CYS A 376 6.18 -8.94 -14.24
C CYS A 376 5.18 -9.35 -13.15
N ARG A 377 5.34 -10.57 -12.64
CA ARG A 377 4.54 -11.07 -11.52
C ARG A 377 5.34 -10.84 -10.24
N TYR A 378 4.74 -10.08 -9.32
CA TYR A 378 5.32 -9.73 -8.03
C TYR A 378 4.46 -10.28 -6.89
N ARG A 379 5.04 -10.32 -5.70
CA ARG A 379 4.33 -10.33 -4.43
C ARG A 379 4.92 -9.24 -3.54
N HIS A 380 4.26 -8.87 -2.45
CA HIS A 380 4.95 -8.12 -1.42
C HIS A 380 6.12 -8.94 -0.86
N ASP A 381 7.23 -8.27 -0.57
CA ASP A 381 8.40 -8.89 0.05
C ASP A 381 8.38 -8.83 1.58
N SER A 382 7.64 -7.85 2.13
CA SER A 382 7.35 -7.74 3.56
C SER A 382 5.90 -8.14 3.88
N ASP A 383 5.71 -8.73 5.06
CA ASP A 383 4.37 -8.92 5.67
C ASP A 383 3.89 -7.70 6.44
N SER A 384 4.74 -6.68 6.57
CA SER A 384 4.40 -5.38 7.15
C SER A 384 4.27 -4.29 6.07
N MET A 385 3.27 -3.44 6.23
CA MET A 385 3.12 -2.19 5.50
C MET A 385 3.02 -1.05 6.50
N THR A 386 3.86 -0.03 6.33
CA THR A 386 3.89 1.15 7.19
C THR A 386 3.40 2.37 6.43
N THR A 387 2.38 3.05 6.98
CA THR A 387 1.83 4.30 6.48
C THR A 387 2.25 5.43 7.42
N ASN A 388 3.01 6.40 6.92
CA ASN A 388 3.41 7.58 7.67
C ASN A 388 2.51 8.74 7.28
N TYR A 389 1.74 9.26 8.23
CA TYR A 389 0.83 10.38 8.03
C TYR A 389 1.54 11.68 8.37
N ASP A 390 1.73 12.53 7.35
CA ASP A 390 2.17 13.92 7.54
C ASP A 390 0.98 14.83 7.82
N ALA A 391 -0.21 14.47 7.32
CA ALA A 391 -1.49 15.06 7.66
C ALA A 391 -2.60 13.99 7.58
N VAL A 392 -3.81 14.35 8.00
CA VAL A 392 -4.96 13.42 8.02
C VAL A 392 -5.31 12.90 6.60
N ASP A 393 -5.02 13.69 5.56
CA ASP A 393 -5.29 13.33 4.17
C ASP A 393 -4.03 13.01 3.34
N LEU A 394 -2.83 13.23 3.89
CA LEU A 394 -1.54 13.08 3.20
C LEU A 394 -0.67 12.08 3.94
N ALA A 395 -0.34 10.97 3.28
CA ALA A 395 0.51 9.95 3.86
C ALA A 395 1.41 9.28 2.82
N SER A 396 2.60 8.87 3.24
CA SER A 396 3.52 8.06 2.45
C SER A 396 3.52 6.60 2.91
N THR A 397 3.70 5.68 1.96
CA THR A 397 3.85 4.26 2.25
C THR A 397 4.86 3.65 1.29
N THR A 398 5.60 2.64 1.77
CA THR A 398 6.61 1.96 0.95
C THR A 398 6.19 0.54 0.68
N PHE A 399 6.19 0.15 -0.61
CA PHE A 399 5.97 -1.22 -1.02
C PHE A 399 7.28 -1.85 -1.50
N SER A 400 7.72 -2.89 -0.78
CA SER A 400 8.75 -3.80 -1.24
C SER A 400 8.09 -4.94 -2.03
N LEU A 401 8.52 -5.15 -3.26
CA LEU A 401 7.99 -6.12 -4.22
C LEU A 401 9.07 -7.14 -4.58
N ALA A 402 8.77 -8.43 -4.50
CA ALA A 402 9.66 -9.50 -4.94
C ALA A 402 9.08 -10.21 -6.17
N GLU A 403 9.88 -10.35 -7.21
CA GLU A 403 9.49 -11.02 -8.45
C GLU A 403 9.39 -12.54 -8.25
N VAL A 404 8.26 -13.10 -8.67
CA VAL A 404 7.92 -14.51 -8.46
C VAL A 404 7.54 -15.18 -9.77
N ASN A 405 7.65 -16.50 -9.79
CA ASN A 405 7.21 -17.28 -10.94
C ASN A 405 5.68 -17.30 -11.04
N ALA A 406 5.19 -17.45 -12.27
CA ALA A 406 3.76 -17.62 -12.55
C ALA A 406 3.22 -18.95 -12.05
#